data_AF-A0A7W1QD11-F1
#
_entry.id   AF-A0A7W1QD11-F1
#
_cell.length_a   1.000
_cell.length_b   1.000
_cell.length_c   1.000
_cell.angle_alpha   90.00
_cell.angle_beta   90.00
_cell.angle_gamma   90.00
#
_symmetry.space_group_name_H-M   'P 1'
#
loop_
_entity.id
_entity.type
_entity.pdbx_description
1 polymer ?
#
loop_
_entity_poly.entity_id
_entity_poly.type
_entity_poly.pdbx_seq_one_letter_code
_entity_poly.pdbx_strand_id
1 'polypeptide(L)'
;LLGIGGGLVMVPLLAGGLGMPLKRTLGTSLLAIVALVVPGTVVHAALGHIDVGIGLALAVGAIPGARVGAALALGAKERTLRLVIGGGLLAISVGYAVDQAATMLGR
;
A
#
# COMPACT_ATOMS: atom_id res chain seq x y z
N LEU A 1 -4.76 11.14 8.24
CA LEU A 1 -3.62 10.53 7.54
C LEU A 1 -4.12 9.26 6.86
N LEU A 2 -4.11 9.26 5.53
CA LEU A 2 -4.49 8.11 4.70
C LEU A 2 -3.46 7.01 4.99
N GLY A 3 -3.86 5.85 5.54
CA GLY A 3 -2.95 4.73 5.86
C GLY A 3 -2.21 4.11 4.65
N ILE A 4 -2.18 4.80 3.53
CA ILE A 4 -1.56 4.44 2.25
C ILE A 4 -0.03 4.34 2.37
N GLY A 5 0.58 5.10 3.28
CA GLY A 5 2.05 5.11 3.47
C GLY A 5 2.63 3.82 4.06
N GLY A 6 1.84 3.00 4.76
CA GLY A 6 2.34 1.81 5.43
C GLY A 6 2.81 0.73 4.45
N GLY A 7 2.02 0.42 3.43
CA GLY A 7 2.31 -0.68 2.50
C GLY A 7 3.39 -0.37 1.48
N LEU A 8 3.37 0.84 0.92
CA LEU A 8 4.35 1.24 -0.11
C LEU A 8 5.78 1.32 0.46
N VAL A 9 5.93 1.62 1.75
CA VAL A 9 7.23 1.77 2.43
C VAL A 9 7.62 0.49 3.18
N MET A 10 6.72 -0.17 3.92
CA MET A 10 7.06 -1.39 4.67
C MET A 10 7.43 -2.57 3.77
N VAL A 11 6.77 -2.71 2.61
CA VAL A 11 7.06 -3.83 1.69
C VAL A 11 8.49 -3.79 1.15
N PRO A 12 9.01 -2.69 0.57
CA PRO A 12 10.41 -2.62 0.16
C PRO A 12 11.39 -2.66 1.34
N LEU A 13 11.03 -2.11 2.51
CA LEU A 13 11.89 -2.14 3.69
C LEU A 13 12.09 -3.58 4.21
N LEU A 14 11.02 -4.37 4.30
CA LEU A 14 11.06 -5.74 4.79
C LEU A 14 11.58 -6.72 3.74
N ALA A 15 11.21 -6.55 2.47
CA ALA A 15 11.66 -7.42 1.38
C ALA A 15 13.12 -7.12 0.95
N GLY A 16 13.52 -5.85 0.95
CA GLY A 16 14.87 -5.41 0.58
C GLY A 16 15.84 -5.37 1.74
N GLY A 17 15.42 -4.90 2.92
CA GLY A 17 16.28 -4.72 4.09
C GLY A 17 16.48 -5.99 4.94
N LEU A 18 15.48 -6.87 5.03
CA LEU A 18 15.54 -8.09 5.85
C LEU A 18 15.72 -9.38 5.03
N GLY A 19 15.68 -9.33 3.69
CA GLY A 19 15.83 -10.50 2.83
C GLY A 19 14.74 -11.57 3.03
N MET A 20 13.62 -11.22 3.65
CA MET A 20 12.56 -12.16 4.04
C MET A 20 11.75 -12.59 2.81
N PRO A 21 11.35 -13.88 2.69
CA PRO A 21 10.51 -14.35 1.59
C PRO A 21 9.24 -13.51 1.47
N LEU A 22 8.91 -13.13 0.25
CA LEU A 22 7.95 -12.05 -0.05
C LEU A 22 6.55 -12.35 0.53
N LYS A 23 6.22 -13.64 0.64
CA LYS A 23 4.98 -14.12 1.29
C LYS A 23 4.87 -13.76 2.78
N ARG A 24 5.96 -13.77 3.55
CA ARG A 24 5.94 -13.35 4.97
C ARG A 24 5.86 -11.84 5.09
N THR A 25 6.64 -11.12 4.28
CA THR A 25 6.64 -9.66 4.25
C THR A 25 5.25 -9.07 4.00
N LEU A 26 4.50 -9.65 3.06
CA LEU A 26 3.13 -9.22 2.78
C LEU A 26 2.23 -9.35 4.00
N GLY A 27 2.27 -10.48 4.71
CA GLY A 27 1.48 -10.70 5.92
C GLY A 27 1.84 -9.72 7.05
N THR A 28 3.13 -9.50 7.30
CA THR A 28 3.59 -8.60 8.37
C THR A 28 3.25 -7.14 8.06
N SER A 29 3.38 -6.72 6.80
CA SER A 29 3.02 -5.36 6.39
C SER A 29 1.52 -5.08 6.55
N LEU A 30 0.67 -6.09 6.27
CA LEU A 30 -0.78 -5.97 6.46
C LEU A 30 -1.13 -5.72 7.94
N LEU A 31 -0.50 -6.48 8.83
CA LEU A 31 -0.64 -6.34 10.28
C LEU A 31 -0.24 -4.93 10.75
N ALA A 32 0.90 -4.43 10.27
CA ALA A 32 1.34 -3.08 10.58
C ALA A 32 0.37 -2.01 10.05
N ILE A 33 -0.13 -2.16 8.82
CA ILE A 33 -1.11 -1.23 8.24
C ILE A 33 -2.39 -1.19 9.07
N VAL A 34 -2.90 -2.35 9.50
CA VAL A 34 -4.09 -2.43 10.36
C VAL A 34 -3.83 -1.69 11.68
N ALA A 35 -2.67 -1.89 12.30
CA ALA A 35 -2.30 -1.20 13.53
C ALA A 35 -2.22 0.34 13.37
N LEU A 36 -1.84 0.84 12.19
CA LEU A 36 -1.82 2.28 11.90
C LEU A 36 -3.21 2.85 11.54
N VAL A 37 -4.02 2.09 10.79
CA VAL A 37 -5.31 2.55 10.27
C VAL A 37 -6.39 2.56 11.34
N VAL A 38 -6.38 1.60 12.26
CA VAL A 38 -7.41 1.49 13.31
C VAL A 38 -7.50 2.76 14.17
N PRO A 39 -6.40 3.28 14.78
CA PRO A 39 -6.46 4.51 15.56
C PRO A 39 -6.86 5.72 14.72
N GLY A 40 -6.35 5.83 13.48
CA GLY A 40 -6.67 6.94 12.58
C GLY A 40 -8.16 6.98 12.20
N THR A 41 -8.75 5.81 11.98
CA THR A 41 -10.18 5.66 11.69
C THR A 41 -11.03 5.99 12.91
N VAL A 42 -10.63 5.53 14.11
CA VAL A 42 -11.32 5.84 15.37
C VAL A 42 -11.31 7.34 15.67
N VAL A 43 -10.17 8.02 15.47
CA VAL A 43 -10.07 9.47 15.68
C VAL A 43 -10.92 10.23 14.65
N HIS A 44 -10.93 9.81 13.38
CA HIS A 44 -11.82 10.42 12.37
C HIS A 44 -13.30 10.16 12.67
N ALA A 45 -13.65 8.99 13.22
CA ALA A 45 -15.00 8.66 13.63
C ALA A 45 -15.46 9.55 14.79
N ALA A 46 -14.60 9.77 15.77
CA ALA A 46 -14.86 10.64 16.91
C ALA A 46 -15.01 12.13 16.53
N LEU A 47 -14.36 12.57 15.45
CA LEU A 47 -14.48 13.94 14.93
C LEU A 47 -15.76 14.18 14.09
N GLY A 48 -16.60 13.17 13.88
CA GLY A 48 -17.88 13.31 13.17
C GLY A 48 -17.77 13.54 11.66
N HIS A 49 -16.57 13.49 11.07
CA HIS A 49 -16.33 13.65 9.63
C HIS A 49 -16.40 12.33 8.83
N ILE A 50 -16.97 11.27 9.40
CA ILE A 50 -17.14 10.01 8.68
C ILE A 50 -18.53 9.97 8.04
N ASP A 51 -18.53 10.14 6.72
CA ASP A 51 -19.67 9.80 5.89
C ASP A 51 -19.81 8.27 5.84
N VAL A 52 -20.67 7.74 6.71
CA VAL A 52 -20.89 6.29 6.89
C VAL A 52 -21.29 5.63 5.56
N GLY A 53 -21.98 6.36 4.67
CA GLY A 53 -22.33 5.90 3.32
C GLY A 53 -21.10 5.62 2.44
N ILE A 54 -20.12 6.52 2.42
CA ILE A 54 -18.87 6.33 1.66
C ILE A 54 -18.03 5.24 2.32
N GLY A 55 -17.97 5.20 3.66
CA GLY A 55 -17.27 4.15 4.41
C GLY A 55 -17.79 2.75 4.09
N LEU A 56 -19.12 2.57 4.02
CA LEU A 56 -19.74 1.31 3.63
C LEU A 56 -19.49 0.94 2.17
N ALA A 57 -19.64 1.89 1.25
CA ALA A 57 -19.37 1.65 -0.17
C ALA A 57 -17.90 1.22 -0.40
N LEU A 58 -16.97 1.88 0.29
CA LEU A 58 -15.55 1.52 0.27
C LEU A 58 -15.30 0.16 0.93
N ALA A 59 -15.94 -0.16 2.05
CA ALA A 59 -15.79 -1.47 2.68
C ALA A 59 -16.28 -2.60 1.76
N VAL A 60 -17.43 -2.41 1.11
CA VAL A 60 -18.01 -3.38 0.18
C VAL A 60 -17.13 -3.59 -1.06
N GLY A 61 -16.44 -2.55 -1.54
CA GLY A 61 -15.46 -2.71 -2.64
C GLY A 61 -14.11 -3.26 -2.19
N ALA A 62 -13.61 -2.80 -1.04
CA ALA A 62 -12.28 -3.11 -0.55
C ALA A 62 -12.14 -4.54 -0.02
N ILE A 63 -13.15 -5.07 0.67
CA ILE A 63 -13.11 -6.44 1.22
C ILE A 63 -12.96 -7.51 0.11
N PRO A 64 -13.81 -7.56 -0.93
CA PRO A 64 -13.66 -8.52 -2.01
C PRO A 64 -12.41 -8.22 -2.86
N GLY A 65 -12.11 -6.94 -3.13
CA GLY A 65 -10.90 -6.55 -3.85
C GLY A 65 -9.61 -7.00 -3.16
N ALA A 66 -9.53 -6.83 -1.84
CA ALA A 66 -8.39 -7.28 -1.03
C ALA A 66 -8.29 -8.81 -0.98
N ARG A 67 -9.42 -9.53 -0.87
CA ARG A 67 -9.42 -11.01 -0.92
C ARG A 67 -8.94 -11.54 -2.26
N VAL A 68 -9.47 -11.01 -3.36
CA VAL A 68 -9.09 -11.43 -4.72
C VAL A 68 -7.62 -11.06 -5.00
N GLY A 69 -7.21 -9.85 -4.64
CA GLY A 69 -5.82 -9.40 -4.76
C GLY A 69 -4.85 -10.26 -3.96
N ALA A 70 -5.19 -10.62 -2.71
CA ALA A 70 -4.37 -11.49 -1.88
C ALA A 70 -4.29 -12.92 -2.46
N ALA A 71 -5.40 -13.47 -2.96
CA ALA A 71 -5.41 -14.79 -3.57
C ALA A 71 -4.52 -14.84 -4.83
N LEU A 72 -4.62 -13.82 -5.70
CA LEU A 72 -3.78 -13.68 -6.88
C LEU A 72 -2.30 -13.50 -6.52
N ALA A 73 -1.99 -12.70 -5.50
CA ALA A 73 -0.62 -12.47 -5.03
C ALA A 73 0.01 -13.75 -4.43
N LEU A 74 -0.76 -14.56 -3.70
CA LEU A 74 -0.29 -15.81 -3.10
C LEU A 74 -0.07 -16.93 -4.14
N GLY A 75 -0.85 -16.93 -5.23
CA GLY A 75 -0.73 -17.85 -6.36
C GLY A 75 0.34 -17.47 -7.39
N ALA A 76 0.78 -16.21 -7.41
CA ALA A 76 1.83 -15.75 -8.32
C ALA A 76 3.22 -16.29 -7.92
N LYS A 77 4.05 -16.62 -8.92
CA LYS A 77 5.46 -17.00 -8.70
C LYS A 77 6.21 -15.82 -8.08
N GLU A 78 7.06 -16.11 -7.10
CA GLU A 78 7.82 -15.11 -6.33
C GLU A 78 8.68 -14.20 -7.24
N ARG A 79 9.17 -14.74 -8.36
CA ARG A 79 9.89 -13.98 -9.39
C ARG A 79 9.03 -12.93 -10.09
N THR A 80 7.78 -13.27 -10.44
CA THR A 80 6.84 -12.34 -11.06
C THR A 80 6.41 -11.27 -10.08
N LEU A 81 6.14 -11.64 -8.82
CA LEU A 81 5.74 -10.69 -7.80
C LEU A 81 6.86 -9.69 -7.49
N ARG A 82 8.11 -10.16 -7.44
CA ARG A 82 9.30 -9.31 -7.26
C ARG A 82 9.54 -8.38 -8.46
N LEU A 83 9.33 -8.85 -9.69
CA LEU A 83 9.43 -8.03 -10.91
C LEU A 83 8.31 -6.99 -11.01
N VAL A 84 7.08 -7.34 -10.66
CA VAL A 84 5.93 -6.42 -10.70
C VAL A 84 6.08 -5.34 -9.63
N ILE A 85 6.41 -5.70 -8.39
CA ILE A 85 6.63 -4.72 -7.32
C ILE A 85 7.87 -3.86 -7.62
N GLY A 86 8.99 -4.49 -8.01
CA GLY A 86 10.21 -3.76 -8.35
C GLY A 86 10.04 -2.83 -9.55
N GLY A 87 9.36 -3.29 -10.61
CA GLY A 87 9.04 -2.49 -11.78
C GLY A 87 8.08 -1.34 -11.46
N GLY A 88 7.07 -1.58 -10.63
CA GLY A 88 6.15 -0.54 -10.15
C GLY A 88 6.88 0.54 -9.34
N LEU A 89 7.78 0.16 -8.44
CA LEU A 89 8.60 1.11 -7.68
C LEU A 89 9.52 1.92 -8.58
N LEU A 90 10.15 1.29 -9.59
CA LEU A 90 10.98 2.00 -10.57
C LEU A 90 10.17 3.01 -11.38
N ALA A 91 8.96 2.64 -11.83
CA ALA A 91 8.09 3.55 -12.56
C ALA A 91 7.68 4.77 -11.71
N ILE A 92 7.35 4.54 -10.43
CA ILE A 92 7.02 5.62 -9.49
C ILE A 92 8.25 6.53 -9.25
N SER A 93 9.43 5.95 -9.04
CA SER A 93 10.67 6.71 -8.85
C SER A 93 11.03 7.55 -10.07
N VAL A 94 10.92 6.99 -11.28
CA VAL A 94 11.19 7.73 -12.53
C VAL A 94 10.16 8.83 -12.72
N GLY A 95 8.87 8.54 -12.50
CA GLY A 95 7.82 9.55 -12.59
C GLY A 95 8.05 10.73 -11.65
N TYR A 96 8.40 10.46 -10.39
CA TYR A 96 8.75 11.51 -9.43
C TYR A 96 10.03 12.28 -9.79
N ALA A 97 11.05 11.60 -10.30
CA ALA A 97 12.29 12.24 -10.73
C ALA A 97 12.05 13.18 -11.93
N VAL A 98 11.20 12.77 -12.87
CA VAL A 98 10.79 13.59 -14.02
C VAL A 98 9.95 14.78 -13.57
N ASP A 99 8.98 14.56 -12.67
CA ASP A 99 8.14 15.63 -12.12
C ASP A 99 8.97 16.66 -11.34
N GLN A 100 9.94 16.19 -10.56
CA GLN A 100 10.87 17.05 -9.81
C GLN A 100 11.82 17.83 -10.74
N ALA A 101 12.32 17.19 -11.82
CA ALA A 101 13.15 17.85 -12.82
C ALA A 101 12.37 18.88 -13.66
N ALA A 102 11.12 18.58 -14.01
CA ALA A 102 10.23 19.50 -14.73
C ALA A 102 9.85 20.71 -13.86
N THR A 103 9.63 20.49 -12.56
CA THR A 103 9.33 21.56 -11.60
C THR A 103 10.55 22.48 -11.37
N MET A 104 11.78 21.95 -11.45
CA MET A 104 13.01 22.76 -11.36
C MET A 104 13.35 23.54 -12.63
N LEU A 105 12.81 23.16 -13.80
CA LEU A 105 13.01 23.90 -15.06
C LEU A 105 11.89 24.92 -15.34
N GLY A 106 10.75 24.83 -14.63
CA GLY A 106 9.54 25.63 -14.87
C GLY A 106 9.30 26.80 -13.90
N ARG A 107 10.25 27.11 -13.00
CA ARG A 107 10.28 28.36 -12.21
C ARG A 107 11.69 28.92 -12.15
#